data_AF-A0A8S8Z5F2-F1
#
_entry.id   AF-A0A8S8Z5F2-F1
#
_cell.length_a   1.000
_cell.length_b   1.000
_cell.length_c   1.000
_cell.angle_alpha   90.00
_cell.angle_beta   90.00
_cell.angle_gamma   90.00
#
_symmetry.space_group_name_H-M   'P 1'
#
loop_
_entity.id
_entity.type
_entity.pdbx_description
1 polymer ?
#
loop_
_entity_poly.entity_id
_entity_poly.type
_entity_poly.pdbx_seq_one_letter_code
_entity_poly.pdbx_strand_id
1 'polypeptide(L)'
;MLEPAFGRVPSHSVMVNADAYGDSKTESITMAFLALNLDSEGKSILESVMGTSGISEVDTSSHLGSYSAAIGSIPGIAAYFEDKYGN
;
A
#
# COMPACT_ATOMS: atom_id res chain seq x y z
N MET A 1 -4.95 -22.46 13.65
CA MET A 1 -4.60 -21.38 12.69
C MET A 1 -3.97 -20.27 13.50
N LEU A 2 -2.77 -19.84 13.14
CA LEU A 2 -2.11 -18.71 13.80
C LEU A 2 -2.76 -17.42 13.28
N GLU A 3 -3.58 -16.81 14.11
CA GLU A 3 -4.05 -15.43 13.94
C GLU A 3 -2.96 -14.48 14.47
N PRO A 4 -2.73 -13.31 13.84
CA PRO A 4 -3.50 -12.76 12.73
C PRO A 4 -2.88 -13.15 11.39
N ALA A 5 -3.72 -13.30 10.35
CA ALA A 5 -3.24 -13.13 8.99
C ALA A 5 -2.67 -11.71 8.89
N PHE A 6 -1.35 -11.57 8.71
CA PHE A 6 -0.79 -10.31 8.25
C PHE A 6 -1.59 -9.90 7.01
N GLY A 7 -2.25 -8.74 7.08
CA GLY A 7 -3.06 -8.22 5.97
C GLY A 7 -2.26 -8.29 4.67
N ARG A 8 -2.95 -8.46 3.54
CA ARG A 8 -2.29 -8.52 2.22
C ARG A 8 -1.36 -7.32 2.06
N VAL A 9 -0.06 -7.55 2.24
CA VAL A 9 0.97 -6.54 1.98
C VAL A 9 1.13 -6.51 0.47
N PRO A 10 0.97 -5.35 -0.20
CA PRO A 10 1.31 -5.25 -1.60
C PRO A 10 2.77 -5.63 -1.78
N SER A 11 3.06 -6.28 -2.89
CA SER A 11 4.44 -6.56 -3.28
C SER A 11 5.24 -5.26 -3.41
N HIS A 12 4.67 -4.24 -4.06
CA HIS A 12 5.32 -2.97 -4.35
C HIS A 12 4.36 -1.78 -4.14
N SER A 13 4.85 -0.71 -3.51
CA SER A 13 4.10 0.55 -3.35
C SER A 13 4.59 1.61 -4.35
N VAL A 14 3.65 2.28 -5.01
CA VAL A 14 3.92 3.47 -5.82
C VAL A 14 3.27 4.66 -5.12
N MET A 15 4.05 5.71 -4.83
CA MET A 15 3.58 6.92 -4.15
C MET A 15 3.71 8.12 -5.08
N VAL A 16 2.68 8.95 -5.10
CA VAL A 16 2.67 10.20 -5.86
C VAL A 16 2.64 11.36 -4.88
N ASN A 17 3.50 12.36 -5.11
CA ASN A 17 3.57 13.55 -4.25
C ASN A 17 2.51 14.57 -4.68
N ALA A 18 1.36 14.58 -4.00
CA ALA A 18 0.27 15.51 -4.28
C ALA A 18 0.67 16.98 -4.06
N ASP A 19 1.48 17.28 -3.04
CA ASP A 19 1.92 18.65 -2.75
C ASP A 19 2.78 19.24 -3.87
N ALA A 20 3.60 18.40 -4.51
CA ALA A 20 4.49 18.82 -5.59
C ALA A 20 3.77 18.96 -6.95
N TYR A 21 2.74 18.13 -7.21
CA TYR A 21 2.13 18.03 -8.54
C TYR A 21 0.69 18.59 -8.61
N GLY A 22 0.01 18.72 -7.48
CA GLY A 22 -1.40 19.08 -7.38
C GLY A 22 -2.34 17.90 -7.69
N ASP A 23 -3.61 18.06 -7.31
CA ASP A 23 -4.62 16.99 -7.34
C ASP A 23 -4.85 16.45 -8.76
N SER A 24 -5.05 17.32 -9.74
CA SER A 24 -5.35 16.92 -11.13
C SER A 24 -4.23 16.08 -11.77
N LYS A 25 -2.96 16.40 -11.50
CA LYS A 25 -1.84 15.59 -12.00
C LYS A 25 -1.73 14.28 -11.24
N THR A 26 -1.96 14.30 -9.93
CA THR A 26 -1.96 13.09 -9.10
C THR A 26 -3.01 12.11 -9.60
N GLU A 27 -4.23 12.57 -9.84
CA GLU A 27 -5.32 11.79 -10.42
C GLU A 27 -4.95 11.23 -11.79
N SER A 28 -4.37 12.07 -12.67
CA SER A 28 -3.94 11.62 -14.01
C SER A 28 -2.88 10.53 -13.95
N ILE A 29 -1.91 10.64 -13.04
CA ILE A 29 -0.86 9.63 -12.83
C ILE A 29 -1.50 8.33 -12.32
N THR A 30 -2.35 8.41 -11.30
CA THR A 30 -3.05 7.25 -10.75
C THR A 30 -3.88 6.52 -11.81
N MET A 31 -4.66 7.26 -12.59
CA MET A 31 -5.48 6.71 -13.68
C MET A 31 -4.63 6.05 -14.76
N ALA A 32 -3.47 6.62 -15.11
CA ALA A 32 -2.54 6.01 -16.06
C ALA A 32 -1.99 4.66 -15.56
N PHE A 33 -1.67 4.55 -14.27
CA PHE A 33 -1.26 3.26 -13.68
C PHE A 33 -2.41 2.24 -13.66
N LEU A 34 -3.61 2.67 -13.29
CA LEU A 34 -4.79 1.79 -13.28
C LEU A 34 -5.15 1.30 -14.68
N ALA A 35 -4.91 2.11 -15.72
CA ALA A 35 -5.14 1.72 -17.11
C ALA A 35 -4.28 0.52 -17.55
N LEU A 36 -3.11 0.29 -16.95
CA LEU A 36 -2.27 -0.88 -17.24
C LEU A 36 -2.95 -2.21 -16.88
N ASN A 37 -3.98 -2.19 -16.03
CA ASN A 37 -4.75 -3.39 -15.71
C ASN A 37 -5.72 -3.83 -16.84
N LEU A 38 -5.98 -2.97 -17.83
CA LEU A 38 -7.10 -3.16 -18.76
C LEU A 38 -6.80 -4.20 -19.85
N ASP A 39 -5.59 -4.22 -20.38
CA ASP A 39 -5.20 -5.09 -21.49
C ASP A 39 -4.00 -5.99 -21.15
N SER A 40 -3.71 -6.92 -22.05
CA SER A 40 -2.62 -7.88 -21.88
C SER A 40 -1.23 -7.26 -21.95
N GLU A 41 -1.08 -6.17 -22.69
CA GLU A 41 0.21 -5.48 -22.84
C GLU A 41 0.57 -4.74 -21.54
N GLY A 42 -0.38 -3.98 -20.98
CA GLY A 42 -0.25 -3.33 -19.68
C GLY A 42 0.05 -4.31 -18.56
N LYS A 43 -0.63 -5.47 -18.52
CA LYS A 43 -0.31 -6.54 -17.54
C LYS A 43 1.08 -7.13 -17.73
N SER A 44 1.54 -7.27 -18.97
CA SER A 44 2.91 -7.72 -19.25
C SER A 44 3.95 -6.73 -18.76
N ILE A 45 3.68 -5.42 -18.86
CA ILE A 45 4.53 -4.36 -18.31
C ILE A 45 4.56 -4.46 -16.78
N LEU A 46 3.41 -4.58 -16.13
CA LEU A 46 3.32 -4.72 -14.68
C LEU A 46 4.08 -5.97 -14.18
N GLU A 47 3.95 -7.10 -14.87
CA GLU A 47 4.67 -8.32 -14.52
C GLU A 47 6.18 -8.15 -14.70
N SER A 48 6.61 -7.55 -15.82
CA SER A 48 8.04 -7.39 -16.15
C SER A 48 8.77 -6.38 -15.25
N VAL A 49 8.07 -5.33 -14.82
CA VAL A 49 8.67 -4.22 -14.05
C VAL A 49 8.43 -4.38 -12.55
N MET A 50 7.22 -4.80 -12.16
CA MET A 50 6.78 -4.86 -10.76
C MET A 50 6.55 -6.29 -10.26
N GLY A 51 6.75 -7.32 -11.09
CA GLY A 51 6.55 -8.73 -10.68
C GLY A 51 5.11 -9.02 -10.23
N THR A 52 4.13 -8.30 -10.76
CA THR A 52 2.71 -8.50 -10.46
C THR A 52 1.85 -8.27 -11.70
N SER A 53 0.83 -9.10 -11.87
CA SER A 53 -0.09 -9.02 -13.01
C SER A 53 -1.16 -7.93 -12.86
N GLY A 54 -1.08 -7.10 -11.82
CA GLY A 54 -2.05 -6.07 -11.53
C GLY A 54 -1.65 -5.11 -10.41
N ILE A 55 -2.29 -3.95 -10.41
CA ILE A 55 -2.12 -2.87 -9.42
C ILE A 55 -3.50 -2.35 -8.97
N SER A 56 -3.61 -1.81 -7.76
CA SER A 56 -4.83 -1.16 -7.26
C SER A 56 -4.47 0.14 -6.57
N GLU A 57 -5.36 1.12 -6.68
CA GLU A 57 -5.31 2.33 -5.87
C GLU A 57 -5.76 1.99 -4.44
N VAL A 58 -5.06 2.57 -3.46
CA VAL A 58 -5.31 2.43 -2.03
C VAL A 58 -4.94 3.74 -1.34
N ASP A 59 -5.73 4.16 -0.36
CA ASP A 59 -5.38 5.27 0.52
C ASP A 59 -4.55 4.80 1.71
N THR A 60 -3.87 5.74 2.37
CA THR A 60 -3.01 5.47 3.53
C THR A 60 -3.79 4.84 4.68
N SER A 61 -5.05 5.22 4.90
CA SER A 61 -5.91 4.66 5.94
C SER A 61 -6.23 3.18 5.73
N SER A 62 -6.59 2.79 4.51
CA SER A 62 -6.93 1.41 4.14
C SER A 62 -5.69 0.52 4.22
N HIS A 63 -4.55 1.08 3.83
CA HIS A 63 -3.27 0.38 3.83
C HIS A 63 -2.68 0.21 5.24
N LEU A 64 -2.50 1.32 5.94
CA LEU A 64 -1.91 1.34 7.28
C LEU A 64 -2.89 0.85 8.33
N GLY A 65 -4.22 0.87 8.11
CA GLY A 65 -5.18 0.34 9.07
C GLY A 65 -4.95 -1.16 9.32
N SER A 66 -4.93 -1.95 8.24
CA SER A 66 -4.68 -3.39 8.34
C SER A 66 -3.26 -3.71 8.85
N TYR A 67 -2.26 -2.95 8.39
CA TYR A 67 -0.87 -3.11 8.84
C TYR A 67 -0.68 -2.69 10.31
N SER A 68 -1.30 -1.61 10.76
CA SER A 68 -1.21 -1.13 12.16
C SER A 68 -1.84 -2.13 13.13
N ALA A 69 -2.95 -2.77 12.73
CA ALA A 69 -3.54 -3.86 13.50
C ALA A 69 -2.59 -5.07 13.62
N ALA A 70 -1.88 -5.41 12.53
CA ALA A 70 -0.87 -6.46 12.53
C ALA A 70 0.34 -6.09 13.41
N ILE A 71 0.81 -4.83 13.34
CA ILE A 71 1.88 -4.33 14.22
C ILE A 71 1.47 -4.44 15.68
N GLY A 72 0.23 -4.09 16.04
CA GLY A 72 -0.29 -4.24 17.41
C GLY A 72 -0.29 -5.69 17.94
N SER A 73 -0.21 -6.67 17.05
CA SER A 73 -0.13 -8.09 17.40
C SER A 73 1.31 -8.59 17.65
N ILE A 74 2.32 -7.75 17.41
CA ILE A 74 3.73 -8.09 17.69
C ILE A 74 3.94 -8.14 19.22
N PRO A 75 4.44 -9.25 19.78
CA PRO A 75 4.70 -9.34 21.21
C PRO A 75 5.59 -8.20 21.72
N GLY A 76 5.15 -7.53 22.79
CA GLY A 76 5.89 -6.42 23.40
C GLY A 76 5.74 -5.05 22.71
N ILE A 77 5.05 -4.97 21.57
CA ILE A 77 4.86 -3.70 20.85
C ILE A 77 4.04 -2.68 21.66
N ALA A 78 3.04 -3.14 22.40
CA ALA A 78 2.20 -2.29 23.25
C ALA A 78 3.03 -1.66 24.37
N ALA A 79 3.88 -2.46 25.03
CA ALA A 79 4.80 -1.97 26.06
C ALA A 79 5.83 -0.99 25.49
N TYR A 80 6.35 -1.22 24.28
CA TYR A 80 7.24 -0.27 23.59
C TYR A 80 6.55 1.06 23.27
N PHE A 81 5.30 1.03 22.79
CA PHE A 81 4.56 2.27 22.51
C PHE A 81 4.23 3.03 23.81
N GLU A 82 3.87 2.33 24.88
CA GLU A 82 3.60 2.94 26.18
C GLU A 82 4.86 3.56 26.80
N ASP A 83 6.03 2.88 26.75
CA ASP A 83 7.32 3.44 27.21
C ASP A 83 7.74 4.69 26.40
N LYS A 84 7.52 4.67 25.09
CA LYS A 84 8.01 5.73 24.19
C LYS A 84 7.07 6.93 24.07
N TYR A 85 5.77 6.72 24.15
CA TYR A 85 4.74 7.73 23.87
C TYR A 85 3.66 7.84 24.95
N GLY A 86 3.61 6.92 25.92
CA GLY A 86 2.82 7.06 27.13
C GLY A 86 3.46 8.13 28.00
N ASN A 87 2.70 9.16 28.34
CA ASN A 87 3.16 10.22 29.25
C ASN A 87 3.33 9.71 30.68
#